data_AF-A0A5D2T7Z2-F1
#
_entry.id   AF-A0A5D2T7Z2-F1
#
_cell.length_a   1.000
_cell.length_b   1.000
_cell.length_c   1.000
_cell.angle_alpha   90.00
_cell.angle_beta   90.00
_cell.angle_gamma   90.00
#
_symmetry.space_group_name_H-M   'P 1'
#
loop_
_entity.id
_entity.type
_entity.pdbx_description
1 polymer ?
#
loop_
_entity_poly.entity_id
_entity_poly.type
_entity_poly.pdbx_seq_one_letter_code
_entity_poly.pdbx_strand_id
1 'polypeptide(L)'
;IIGCYAQTELGHGSNVQRLETTATFDPQTDEFVIHSPTLTSRKWWPGGLGKVSTHAVVYARLRTDGQDYGVHGFIVQLRSLDDHSPLPGMTVGDIGMKFGSGAYNSMDNGLLRFDHVRIPRNKMLMHLSQVTKEGKYVQSNVPRQQVYGTMVYVRQIIVSEASCALSREVCISTRYSVVRRQFGTETQVINYKTKQSKLFPLLASAYAFRFVGEWMKWLYTDVSKRLQANDSYKF
;
A
#
# COMPACT_ATOMS: atom_id res chain seq x y z
N ILE A 1 3.30 0.97 19.69
CA ILE A 1 2.44 1.55 18.63
C ILE A 1 2.23 0.53 17.51
N ILE A 2 1.06 0.53 16.87
CA ILE A 2 0.78 -0.22 15.63
C ILE A 2 0.30 0.76 14.56
N GLY A 3 0.90 0.70 13.37
CA GLY A 3 0.66 1.63 12.26
C GLY A 3 0.00 0.99 11.04
N CYS A 4 -0.78 1.76 10.27
CA CYS A 4 -1.23 1.39 8.93
C CYS A 4 -0.96 2.48 7.88
N TYR A 5 -1.09 2.13 6.60
CA TYR A 5 -0.91 3.01 5.45
C TYR A 5 -2.26 3.52 4.91
N ALA A 6 -2.66 4.73 5.29
CA ALA A 6 -3.97 5.30 4.98
C ALA A 6 -3.91 6.27 3.79
N GLN A 7 -3.81 5.72 2.58
CA GLN A 7 -3.79 6.50 1.33
C GLN A 7 -5.13 6.50 0.61
N THR A 8 -5.58 5.31 0.17
CA THR A 8 -6.78 5.12 -0.65
C THR A 8 -8.02 5.68 0.03
N GLU A 9 -8.84 6.35 -0.76
CA GLU A 9 -10.14 6.89 -0.39
C GLU A 9 -11.25 6.17 -1.15
N LEU A 10 -12.49 6.33 -0.68
CA LEU A 10 -13.66 5.77 -1.34
C LEU A 10 -13.77 6.25 -2.80
N GLY A 11 -13.47 7.52 -3.08
CA GLY A 11 -13.49 8.08 -4.44
C GLY A 11 -12.21 7.87 -5.25
N HIS A 12 -11.08 7.57 -4.60
CA HIS A 12 -9.75 7.65 -5.22
C HIS A 12 -8.78 6.56 -4.72
N GLY A 13 -8.41 5.64 -5.62
CA GLY A 13 -7.36 4.63 -5.41
C GLY A 13 -6.15 4.86 -6.31
N SER A 14 -6.27 4.51 -7.59
CA SER A 14 -5.16 4.62 -8.55
C SER A 14 -4.71 6.07 -8.79
N ASN A 15 -5.64 7.01 -8.84
CA ASN A 15 -5.34 8.44 -9.05
C ASN A 15 -5.10 9.16 -7.71
N VAL A 16 -3.94 8.90 -7.10
CA VAL A 16 -3.54 9.49 -5.81
C VAL A 16 -3.50 11.01 -5.85
N GLN A 17 -3.25 11.64 -7.02
CA GLN A 17 -3.21 13.10 -7.13
C GLN A 17 -4.56 13.78 -6.87
N ARG A 18 -5.67 13.01 -6.87
CA ARG A 18 -7.02 13.51 -6.63
C ARG A 18 -7.57 13.20 -5.24
N LEU A 19 -6.77 12.68 -4.31
CA LEU A 19 -7.21 12.53 -2.91
C LEU A 19 -7.84 13.83 -2.40
N GLU A 20 -8.93 13.70 -1.66
CA GLU A 20 -9.78 14.78 -1.17
C GLU A 20 -9.50 15.11 0.29
N THR A 21 -8.98 14.18 1.10
CA THR A 21 -8.58 14.46 2.50
C THR A 21 -7.62 15.64 2.52
N THR A 22 -7.85 16.62 3.38
CA THR A 22 -7.02 17.83 3.48
C THR A 22 -6.21 17.84 4.77
N ALA A 23 -5.03 18.44 4.72
CA ALA A 23 -4.20 18.78 5.86
C ALA A 23 -3.85 20.27 5.79
N THR A 24 -4.63 21.10 6.47
CA THR A 24 -4.47 22.56 6.45
C THR A 24 -3.61 23.01 7.62
N PHE A 25 -2.53 23.74 7.35
CA PHE A 25 -1.65 24.27 8.39
C PHE A 25 -2.29 25.45 9.12
N ASP A 26 -2.21 25.45 10.45
CA ASP A 26 -2.66 26.49 11.35
C ASP A 26 -1.44 27.10 12.08
N PRO A 27 -0.96 28.29 11.63
CA PRO A 27 0.21 28.94 12.23
C PRO A 27 -0.01 29.39 13.68
N GLN A 28 -1.25 29.57 14.12
CA GLN A 28 -1.54 30.05 15.48
C GLN A 28 -1.25 28.98 16.53
N THR A 29 -1.44 27.71 16.18
CA THR A 29 -1.24 26.58 17.10
C THR A 29 -0.05 25.69 16.74
N ASP A 30 0.65 25.97 15.63
CA ASP A 30 1.74 25.12 15.08
C ASP A 30 1.27 23.69 14.79
N GLU A 31 0.08 23.55 14.19
CA GLU A 31 -0.59 22.28 13.93
C GLU A 31 -1.12 22.15 12.49
N PHE A 32 -1.39 20.91 12.08
CA PHE A 32 -2.21 20.61 10.90
C PHE A 32 -3.62 20.19 11.33
N VAL A 33 -4.62 20.71 10.63
CA VAL A 33 -6.02 20.28 10.73
C VAL A 33 -6.29 19.28 9.60
N ILE A 34 -6.47 18.01 9.98
CA ILE A 34 -6.80 16.90 9.08
C ILE A 34 -8.32 16.78 8.98
N HIS A 35 -8.86 16.79 7.75
CA HIS A 35 -10.30 16.73 7.54
C HIS A 35 -10.68 15.90 6.31
N SER A 36 -11.80 15.18 6.42
CA SER A 36 -12.48 14.47 5.34
C SER A 36 -13.70 15.28 4.88
N PRO A 37 -13.58 16.14 3.84
CA PRO A 37 -14.62 17.10 3.45
C PRO A 37 -15.91 16.46 2.93
N THR A 38 -15.82 15.26 2.36
CA THR A 38 -16.92 14.58 1.67
C THR A 38 -17.02 13.11 2.09
N LEU A 39 -18.12 12.44 1.76
CA LEU A 39 -18.23 11.00 1.91
C LEU A 39 -17.14 10.25 1.13
N THR A 40 -16.82 10.72 -0.08
CA THR A 40 -15.83 10.10 -0.98
C THR A 40 -14.39 10.28 -0.51
N SER A 41 -14.12 11.31 0.31
CA SER A 41 -12.81 11.56 0.92
C SER A 41 -12.43 10.64 2.07
N ARG A 42 -13.37 9.80 2.56
CA ARG A 42 -13.08 8.86 3.64
C ARG A 42 -12.05 7.84 3.18
N LYS A 43 -11.05 7.57 4.01
CA LYS A 43 -10.10 6.48 3.73
C LYS A 43 -10.85 5.17 3.68
N TRP A 44 -10.46 4.31 2.75
CA TRP A 44 -11.13 3.04 2.47
C TRP A 44 -10.12 2.03 1.91
N TRP A 45 -10.11 0.81 2.45
CA TRP A 45 -9.17 -0.32 2.20
C TRP A 45 -7.91 -0.49 3.08
N PRO A 46 -7.35 0.49 3.81
CA PRO A 46 -6.13 0.25 4.57
C PRO A 46 -6.21 -0.97 5.49
N GLY A 47 -5.33 -1.95 5.31
CA GLY A 47 -5.24 -3.12 6.20
C GLY A 47 -4.71 -2.72 7.58
N GLY A 48 -5.22 -3.34 8.66
CA GLY A 48 -4.89 -2.96 10.04
C GLY A 48 -5.71 -1.79 10.58
N LEU A 49 -6.36 -1.00 9.71
CA LEU A 49 -7.03 0.24 10.13
C LEU A 49 -8.31 -0.02 10.93
N GLY A 50 -9.08 -1.04 10.55
CA GLY A 50 -10.45 -1.20 11.01
C GLY A 50 -10.55 -1.34 12.53
N LYS A 51 -9.61 -2.07 13.14
CA LYS A 51 -9.63 -2.42 14.57
C LYS A 51 -8.26 -2.36 15.25
N VAL A 52 -7.15 -2.60 14.55
CA VAL A 52 -5.86 -2.86 15.21
C VAL A 52 -4.97 -1.62 15.34
N SER A 53 -4.86 -0.81 14.29
CA SER A 53 -3.88 0.27 14.25
C SER A 53 -4.23 1.41 15.22
N THR A 54 -3.24 1.75 16.05
CA THR A 54 -3.27 2.91 16.96
C THR A 54 -2.88 4.21 16.26
N HIS A 55 -2.14 4.11 15.16
CA HIS A 55 -1.59 5.23 14.39
C HIS A 55 -1.70 4.91 12.89
N ALA A 56 -1.64 5.94 12.04
CA ALA A 56 -1.52 5.77 10.60
C ALA A 56 -0.62 6.82 9.98
N VAL A 57 0.00 6.47 8.85
CA VAL A 57 0.48 7.47 7.89
C VAL A 57 -0.68 7.79 6.96
N VAL A 58 -1.25 8.98 7.11
CA VAL A 58 -2.38 9.50 6.35
C VAL A 58 -1.85 10.34 5.20
N TYR A 59 -2.31 10.04 3.99
CA TYR A 59 -2.00 10.87 2.82
C TYR A 59 -3.12 11.87 2.58
N ALA A 60 -2.79 13.15 2.55
CA ALA A 60 -3.76 14.24 2.43
C ALA A 60 -3.17 15.38 1.59
N ARG A 61 -4.04 16.23 1.02
CA ARG A 61 -3.66 17.47 0.33
C ARG A 61 -3.12 18.47 1.34
N LEU A 62 -1.84 18.77 1.24
CA LEU A 62 -1.19 19.79 2.07
C LEU A 62 -1.68 21.18 1.64
N ARG A 63 -2.23 21.94 2.58
CA ARG A 63 -2.67 23.31 2.37
C ARG A 63 -1.99 24.24 3.36
N THR A 64 -1.33 25.28 2.87
CA THR A 64 -0.71 26.32 3.70
C THR A 64 -0.64 27.62 2.90
N ASP A 65 -0.73 28.77 3.56
CA ASP A 65 -0.70 30.10 2.92
C ASP A 65 -1.74 30.24 1.77
N GLY A 66 -2.93 29.64 1.95
CA GLY A 66 -4.00 29.63 0.94
C GLY A 66 -3.73 28.78 -0.31
N GLN A 67 -2.62 28.07 -0.40
CA GLN A 67 -2.23 27.25 -1.55
C GLN A 67 -2.31 25.75 -1.27
N ASP A 68 -2.54 24.96 -2.32
CA ASP A 68 -2.57 23.50 -2.28
C ASP A 68 -1.29 22.93 -2.91
N TYR A 69 -0.47 22.25 -2.11
CA TYR A 69 0.83 21.71 -2.52
C TYR A 69 0.77 20.22 -2.89
N GLY A 70 -0.43 19.67 -3.06
CA GLY A 70 -0.63 18.27 -3.41
C GLY A 70 -0.44 17.32 -2.22
N VAL A 71 -0.30 16.03 -2.53
CA VAL A 71 -0.43 14.96 -1.54
C VAL A 71 0.85 14.76 -0.73
N HIS A 72 0.70 14.78 0.60
CA HIS A 72 1.78 14.59 1.57
C HIS A 72 1.37 13.58 2.65
N GLY A 73 2.36 12.99 3.32
CA GLY A 73 2.16 12.02 4.39
C GLY A 73 2.22 12.67 5.78
N PHE A 74 1.28 12.29 6.66
CA PHE A 74 1.14 12.80 8.01
C PHE A 74 0.96 11.63 8.99
N ILE A 75 1.70 11.62 10.09
CA ILE A 75 1.50 10.64 11.17
C ILE A 75 0.34 11.11 12.04
N VAL A 76 -0.72 10.31 12.11
CA VAL A 76 -1.90 10.64 12.92
C VAL A 76 -2.15 9.50 13.91
N GLN A 77 -2.31 9.85 15.19
CA GLN A 77 -2.78 8.90 16.19
C GLN A 77 -4.28 8.70 16.01
N LEU A 78 -4.71 7.44 15.91
CA LEU A 78 -6.10 7.07 15.66
C LEU A 78 -6.83 6.66 16.93
N ARG A 79 -6.11 6.02 17.86
CA ARG A 79 -6.67 5.42 19.07
C ARG A 79 -5.80 5.76 20.27
N SER A 80 -6.44 5.84 21.42
CA SER A 80 -5.79 5.90 22.73
C SER A 80 -4.87 4.69 22.91
N LEU A 81 -3.72 4.89 23.57
CA LEU A 81 -2.77 3.80 23.85
C LEU A 81 -3.12 3.06 25.14
N ASP A 82 -4.05 3.58 25.94
CA ASP A 82 -4.43 3.01 27.23
C ASP A 82 -5.61 2.04 27.09
N ASP A 83 -6.66 2.46 26.39
CA ASP A 83 -7.93 1.73 26.26
C ASP A 83 -8.33 1.41 24.81
N HIS A 84 -7.50 1.82 23.83
CA HIS A 84 -7.71 1.59 22.40
C HIS A 84 -8.97 2.25 21.80
N SER A 85 -9.60 3.15 22.56
CA SER A 85 -10.77 3.90 22.09
C SER A 85 -10.38 4.88 20.96
N PRO A 86 -11.21 5.08 19.93
CA PRO A 86 -10.95 6.08 18.89
C PRO A 86 -10.79 7.48 19.48
N LEU A 87 -9.77 8.22 19.03
CA LEU A 87 -9.56 9.59 19.49
C LEU A 87 -10.68 10.53 18.98
N PRO A 88 -10.92 11.68 19.66
CA PRO A 88 -11.92 12.65 19.25
C PRO A 88 -11.79 13.09 17.79
N GLY A 89 -12.92 13.31 17.12
CA GLY A 89 -12.95 13.71 15.71
C GLY A 89 -12.65 12.56 14.72
N MET A 90 -12.52 11.32 15.20
CA MET A 90 -12.29 10.15 14.35
C MET A 90 -13.50 9.24 14.26
N THR A 91 -13.79 8.77 13.03
CA THR A 91 -14.69 7.64 12.81
C THR A 91 -13.91 6.54 12.12
N VAL A 92 -13.69 5.41 12.79
CA VAL A 92 -12.90 4.27 12.29
C VAL A 92 -13.68 2.97 12.44
N GLY A 93 -13.58 2.08 11.44
CA GLY A 93 -14.27 0.80 11.46
C GLY A 93 -13.81 -0.14 10.35
N ASP A 94 -14.25 -1.39 10.39
CA ASP A 94 -14.01 -2.38 9.33
C ASP A 94 -14.97 -2.15 8.16
N ILE A 95 -14.51 -2.39 6.92
CA ILE A 95 -15.32 -2.18 5.70
C ILE A 95 -16.25 -3.35 5.37
N GLY A 96 -16.12 -4.47 6.08
CA GLY A 96 -16.96 -5.64 5.96
C GLY A 96 -16.32 -6.84 5.25
N MET A 97 -17.20 -7.76 4.86
CA MET A 97 -16.84 -9.03 4.24
C MET A 97 -16.23 -8.82 2.85
N LYS A 98 -15.19 -9.62 2.58
CA LYS A 98 -14.40 -9.64 1.35
C LYS A 98 -14.47 -11.03 0.72
N PHE A 99 -14.02 -11.12 -0.53
CA PHE A 99 -14.09 -12.36 -1.32
C PHE A 99 -13.27 -13.51 -0.74
N GLY A 100 -13.83 -14.72 -0.78
CA GLY A 100 -13.19 -15.97 -0.36
C GLY A 100 -13.42 -16.34 1.11
N SER A 101 -13.64 -17.63 1.40
CA SER A 101 -13.74 -18.13 2.77
C SER A 101 -12.38 -18.07 3.46
N GLY A 102 -12.32 -17.48 4.66
CA GLY A 102 -11.05 -17.12 5.30
C GLY A 102 -10.39 -15.97 4.55
N ALA A 103 -9.49 -16.26 3.61
CA ALA A 103 -8.81 -15.30 2.74
C ALA A 103 -8.45 -13.97 3.44
N TYR A 104 -8.84 -12.82 2.87
CA TYR A 104 -8.61 -11.51 3.47
C TYR A 104 -9.62 -11.13 4.56
N ASN A 105 -10.61 -11.97 4.89
CA ASN A 105 -11.55 -11.69 5.98
C ASN A 105 -10.88 -11.75 7.37
N SER A 106 -9.67 -12.31 7.46
CA SER A 106 -8.83 -12.20 8.66
C SER A 106 -8.16 -10.82 8.81
N MET A 107 -8.16 -10.00 7.75
CA MET A 107 -7.62 -8.64 7.75
C MET A 107 -8.73 -7.63 7.99
N ASP A 108 -8.49 -6.72 8.93
CA ASP A 108 -9.39 -5.63 9.30
C ASP A 108 -9.20 -4.41 8.38
N ASN A 109 -9.44 -4.61 7.07
CA ASN A 109 -9.44 -3.51 6.11
C ASN A 109 -10.44 -2.44 6.56
N GLY A 110 -9.96 -1.22 6.76
CA GLY A 110 -10.72 -0.21 7.46
C GLY A 110 -11.23 0.93 6.60
N LEU A 111 -12.16 1.67 7.20
CA LEU A 111 -12.53 3.03 6.82
C LEU A 111 -12.06 4.03 7.89
N LEU A 112 -11.80 5.27 7.48
CA LEU A 112 -11.47 6.35 8.40
C LEU A 112 -11.99 7.70 7.88
N ARG A 113 -12.70 8.42 8.75
CA ARG A 113 -13.13 9.83 8.55
C ARG A 113 -12.49 10.70 9.62
N PHE A 114 -12.00 11.86 9.20
CA PHE A 114 -11.51 12.91 10.10
C PHE A 114 -12.49 14.08 10.15
N ASP A 115 -12.80 14.53 11.36
CA ASP A 115 -13.55 15.74 11.64
C ASP A 115 -12.63 16.76 12.33
N HIS A 116 -11.97 17.60 11.52
CA HIS A 116 -11.07 18.66 11.95
C HIS A 116 -10.04 18.23 13.03
N VAL A 117 -9.44 17.05 12.84
CA VAL A 117 -8.47 16.48 13.79
C VAL A 117 -7.16 17.26 13.74
N ARG A 118 -6.67 17.71 14.89
CA ARG A 118 -5.43 18.47 15.01
C ARG A 118 -4.25 17.55 15.30
N ILE A 119 -3.13 17.76 14.61
CA ILE A 119 -1.85 17.11 14.87
C ILE A 119 -0.73 18.15 14.89
N PRO A 120 0.32 17.99 15.72
CA PRO A 120 1.46 18.89 15.69
C PRO A 120 2.13 18.96 14.32
N ARG A 121 2.67 20.13 13.93
CA ARG A 121 3.35 20.34 12.64
C ARG A 121 4.43 19.29 12.36
N ASN A 122 5.19 18.90 13.38
CA ASN A 122 6.27 17.91 13.26
C ASN A 122 5.80 16.47 12.98
N LYS A 123 4.48 16.24 12.87
CA LYS A 123 3.91 14.96 12.42
C LYS A 123 3.79 14.83 10.91
N MET A 124 4.04 15.89 10.15
CA MET A 124 4.24 15.79 8.70
C MET A 124 5.59 15.10 8.40
N LEU A 125 5.63 14.23 7.40
CA LEU A 125 6.85 13.56 6.96
C LEU A 125 7.72 14.51 6.12
N MET A 126 8.64 15.21 6.80
CA MET A 126 9.34 16.37 6.21
C MET A 126 10.68 16.10 5.50
N HIS A 127 10.94 14.87 5.05
CA HIS A 127 12.24 14.52 4.44
C HIS A 127 12.46 15.21 3.07
N LEU A 128 11.42 15.31 2.25
CA LEU A 128 11.47 15.83 0.87
C LEU A 128 10.90 17.24 0.74
N SER A 129 10.02 17.61 1.64
CA SER A 129 9.34 18.90 1.69
C SER A 129 9.03 19.23 3.13
N GLN A 130 9.09 20.51 3.48
CA GLN A 130 8.93 21.00 4.84
C GLN A 130 7.91 22.12 4.87
N VAL A 131 7.28 22.30 6.02
CA VAL A 131 6.49 23.49 6.33
C VAL A 131 7.13 24.15 7.55
N THR A 132 7.56 25.40 7.40
CA THR A 132 8.15 26.17 8.50
C THR A 132 7.08 26.57 9.51
N LYS A 133 7.47 27.10 10.68
CA LYS A 133 6.52 27.58 11.69
C LYS A 133 5.65 28.73 11.17
N GLU A 134 6.20 29.51 10.24
CA GLU A 134 5.53 30.63 9.57
C GLU A 134 4.60 30.16 8.45
N GLY A 135 4.50 28.84 8.21
CA GLY A 135 3.64 28.25 7.19
C GLY A 135 4.21 28.26 5.78
N LYS A 136 5.51 28.54 5.62
CA LYS A 136 6.15 28.51 4.29
C LYS A 136 6.48 27.08 3.89
N TYR A 137 6.04 26.70 2.69
CA TYR A 137 6.41 25.44 2.06
C TYR A 137 7.83 25.54 1.48
N VAL A 138 8.71 24.62 1.90
CA VAL A 138 10.11 24.58 1.45
C VAL A 138 10.40 23.19 0.92
N GLN A 139 10.84 23.10 -0.33
CA GLN A 139 11.32 21.84 -0.88
C GLN A 139 12.72 21.54 -0.35
N SER A 140 12.94 20.29 0.09
CA SER A 140 14.25 19.83 0.54
C SER A 140 15.22 19.66 -0.64
N ASN A 141 16.52 19.67 -0.35
CA ASN A 141 17.58 19.41 -1.33
C ASN A 141 17.70 17.92 -1.69
N VAL A 142 16.89 17.05 -1.07
CA VAL A 142 16.88 15.62 -1.35
C VAL A 142 16.26 15.35 -2.74
N PRO A 143 16.94 14.60 -3.63
CA PRO A 143 16.39 14.23 -4.92
C PRO A 143 15.08 13.44 -4.77
N ARG A 144 13.99 13.93 -5.37
CA ARG A 144 12.67 13.26 -5.34
C ARG A 144 12.73 11.83 -5.89
N GLN A 145 13.71 11.54 -6.74
CA GLN A 145 13.94 10.22 -7.32
C GLN A 145 14.15 9.13 -6.26
N GLN A 146 14.63 9.47 -5.07
CA GLN A 146 14.86 8.51 -3.99
C GLN A 146 13.57 7.84 -3.50
N VAL A 147 12.40 8.48 -3.67
CA VAL A 147 11.09 7.89 -3.31
C VAL A 147 10.73 6.69 -4.18
N TYR A 148 11.18 6.67 -5.43
CA TYR A 148 10.91 5.56 -6.34
C TYR A 148 11.54 4.25 -5.85
N GLY A 149 12.56 4.30 -4.99
CA GLY A 149 13.17 3.12 -4.39
C GLY A 149 12.15 2.22 -3.68
N THR A 150 11.25 2.81 -2.88
CA THR A 150 10.18 2.04 -2.20
C THR A 150 9.21 1.41 -3.19
N MET A 151 8.84 2.12 -4.27
CA MET A 151 7.93 1.57 -5.29
C MET A 151 8.56 0.41 -6.07
N VAL A 152 9.85 0.51 -6.42
CA VAL A 152 10.59 -0.57 -7.10
C VAL A 152 10.68 -1.79 -6.20
N TYR A 153 11.00 -1.60 -4.92
CA TYR A 153 11.08 -2.68 -3.94
C TYR A 153 9.75 -3.40 -3.76
N VAL A 154 8.66 -2.66 -3.53
CA VAL A 154 7.33 -3.26 -3.34
C VAL A 154 6.88 -4.03 -4.60
N ARG A 155 7.14 -3.48 -5.80
CA ARG A 155 6.84 -4.17 -7.06
C ARG A 155 7.64 -5.46 -7.22
N GLN A 156 8.91 -5.45 -6.83
CA GLN A 156 9.75 -6.66 -6.83
C GLN A 156 9.15 -7.74 -5.92
N ILE A 157 8.69 -7.38 -4.71
CA ILE A 157 8.02 -8.33 -3.80
C ILE A 157 6.77 -8.92 -4.46
N ILE A 158 5.91 -8.11 -5.09
CA ILE A 158 4.69 -8.59 -5.75
C ILE A 158 5.01 -9.63 -6.83
N VAL A 159 6.05 -9.40 -7.64
CA VAL A 159 6.48 -10.38 -8.66
C VAL A 159 6.99 -11.67 -8.02
N SER A 160 7.76 -11.58 -6.93
CA SER A 160 8.18 -12.76 -6.18
C SER A 160 7.01 -13.54 -5.57
N GLU A 161 6.02 -12.85 -5.00
CA GLU A 161 4.80 -13.46 -4.46
C GLU A 161 3.95 -14.12 -5.54
N ALA A 162 3.90 -13.57 -6.76
CA ALA A 162 3.23 -14.21 -7.89
C ALA A 162 3.81 -15.60 -8.19
N SER A 163 5.14 -15.76 -8.12
CA SER A 163 5.79 -17.07 -8.28
C SER A 163 5.41 -18.04 -7.15
N CYS A 164 5.33 -17.55 -5.91
CA CYS A 164 4.94 -18.35 -4.74
C CYS A 164 3.49 -18.83 -4.84
N ALA A 165 2.56 -17.92 -5.12
CA ALA A 165 1.14 -18.26 -5.29
C ALA A 165 0.93 -19.25 -6.44
N LEU A 166 1.50 -18.98 -7.62
CA LEU A 166 1.32 -19.85 -8.79
C LEU A 166 1.94 -21.24 -8.59
N SER A 167 3.13 -21.32 -7.99
CA SER A 167 3.78 -22.61 -7.74
C SER A 167 3.00 -23.51 -6.78
N ARG A 168 2.32 -22.94 -5.77
CA ARG A 168 1.43 -23.69 -4.86
C ARG A 168 0.25 -24.32 -5.63
N GLU A 169 -0.43 -23.53 -6.46
CA GLU A 169 -1.58 -24.00 -7.24
C GLU A 169 -1.17 -25.05 -8.29
N VAL A 170 -0.03 -24.83 -8.97
CA VAL A 170 0.53 -25.79 -9.92
C VAL A 170 0.97 -27.07 -9.22
N CYS A 171 1.53 -27.00 -8.00
CA CYS A 171 1.92 -28.18 -7.23
C CYS A 171 0.69 -29.06 -6.91
N ILE A 172 -0.38 -28.47 -6.39
CA ILE A 172 -1.64 -29.17 -6.11
C ILE A 172 -2.19 -29.79 -7.40
N SER A 173 -2.30 -28.98 -8.45
CA SER A 173 -2.85 -29.41 -9.74
C SER A 173 -2.04 -30.54 -10.38
N THR A 174 -0.71 -30.47 -10.32
CA THR A 174 0.18 -31.49 -10.88
C THR A 174 0.04 -32.80 -10.14
N ARG A 175 0.14 -32.78 -8.80
CA ARG A 175 0.02 -33.99 -7.97
C ARG A 175 -1.35 -34.65 -8.14
N TYR A 176 -2.43 -33.87 -8.10
CA TYR A 176 -3.77 -34.40 -8.34
C TYR A 176 -3.92 -34.98 -9.75
N SER A 177 -3.31 -34.37 -10.77
CA SER A 177 -3.41 -34.86 -12.15
C SER A 177 -2.63 -36.15 -12.40
N VAL A 178 -1.59 -36.42 -11.62
CA VAL A 178 -0.87 -37.71 -11.64
C VAL A 178 -1.71 -38.80 -10.95
N VAL A 179 -2.44 -38.48 -9.89
CA VAL A 179 -3.25 -39.49 -9.18
C VAL A 179 -4.59 -39.76 -9.87
N ARG A 180 -5.27 -38.70 -10.33
CA ARG A 180 -6.61 -38.83 -10.91
C ARG A 180 -6.57 -39.56 -12.25
N ARG A 181 -7.38 -40.60 -12.34
CA ARG A 181 -7.69 -41.34 -13.56
C ARG A 181 -9.13 -41.06 -13.98
N GLN A 182 -9.37 -40.93 -15.27
CA GLN A 182 -10.71 -40.72 -15.82
C GLN A 182 -10.70 -40.99 -17.33
N PHE A 183 -11.75 -41.67 -17.83
CA PHE A 183 -11.96 -42.00 -19.26
C PHE A 183 -10.93 -43.00 -19.82
N GLY A 184 -11.25 -43.56 -20.99
CA GLY A 184 -10.45 -44.62 -21.62
C GLY A 184 -10.32 -45.84 -20.70
N THR A 185 -9.11 -46.37 -20.56
CA THR A 185 -8.75 -47.43 -19.60
C THR A 185 -8.39 -46.88 -18.22
N GLU A 186 -9.08 -45.81 -17.79
CA GLU A 186 -8.71 -45.04 -16.58
C GLU A 186 -7.27 -44.50 -16.68
N THR A 187 -7.02 -43.77 -17.77
CA THR A 187 -5.74 -43.09 -18.00
C THR A 187 -5.58 -41.93 -17.02
N GLN A 188 -4.37 -41.73 -16.47
CA GLN A 188 -4.07 -40.57 -15.62
C GLN A 188 -4.32 -39.28 -16.41
N VAL A 189 -5.04 -38.33 -15.82
CA VAL A 189 -5.51 -37.16 -16.55
C VAL A 189 -4.36 -36.26 -17.04
N ILE A 190 -3.18 -36.32 -16.40
CA ILE A 190 -1.97 -35.62 -16.85
C ILE A 190 -1.44 -36.10 -18.21
N ASN A 191 -1.82 -37.31 -18.65
CA ASN A 191 -1.36 -37.86 -19.93
C ASN A 191 -2.14 -37.30 -21.13
N TYR A 192 -3.27 -36.63 -20.91
CA TYR A 192 -4.00 -35.96 -21.98
C TYR A 192 -3.33 -34.66 -22.40
N LYS A 193 -3.16 -34.47 -23.71
CA LYS A 193 -2.55 -33.24 -24.27
C LYS A 193 -3.32 -31.98 -23.89
N THR A 194 -4.64 -32.05 -23.78
CA THR A 194 -5.49 -30.95 -23.32
C THR A 194 -5.24 -30.58 -21.85
N LYS A 195 -4.81 -31.52 -21.01
CA LYS A 195 -4.41 -31.24 -19.62
C LYS A 195 -3.00 -30.68 -19.56
N GLN A 196 -2.07 -31.25 -20.32
CA GLN A 196 -0.69 -30.76 -20.44
C GLN A 196 -0.65 -29.32 -20.96
N SER A 197 -1.40 -29.01 -22.01
CA SER A 197 -1.44 -27.67 -22.61
C SER A 197 -2.01 -26.60 -21.67
N LYS A 198 -2.82 -26.99 -20.68
CA LYS A 198 -3.33 -26.08 -19.64
C LYS A 198 -2.37 -25.95 -18.45
N LEU A 199 -1.75 -27.05 -18.03
CA LEU A 199 -0.95 -27.09 -16.80
C LEU A 199 0.52 -26.75 -17.00
N PHE A 200 1.16 -27.28 -18.04
CA PHE A 200 2.61 -27.13 -18.24
C PHE A 200 3.03 -25.69 -18.53
N PRO A 201 2.26 -24.87 -19.29
CA PRO A 201 2.58 -23.46 -19.41
C PRO A 201 2.56 -22.73 -18.06
N LEU A 202 1.61 -23.04 -17.16
CA LEU A 202 1.55 -22.44 -15.83
C LEU A 202 2.73 -22.87 -14.95
N LEU A 203 3.16 -24.14 -15.05
CA LEU A 203 4.38 -24.61 -14.41
C LEU A 203 5.61 -23.86 -14.91
N ALA A 204 5.76 -23.71 -16.22
CA ALA A 204 6.85 -22.93 -16.81
C ALA A 204 6.79 -21.46 -16.37
N SER A 205 5.60 -20.85 -16.35
CA SER A 205 5.40 -19.48 -15.87
C SER A 205 5.76 -19.30 -14.40
N ALA A 206 5.51 -20.29 -13.53
CA ALA A 206 5.92 -20.21 -12.12
C ALA A 206 7.44 -20.06 -11.97
N TYR A 207 8.22 -20.80 -12.76
CA TYR A 207 9.68 -20.67 -12.80
C TYR A 207 10.12 -19.36 -13.47
N ALA A 208 9.47 -18.96 -14.57
CA ALA A 208 9.76 -17.68 -15.23
C ALA A 208 9.56 -16.49 -14.28
N PHE A 209 8.45 -16.48 -13.52
CA PHE A 209 8.18 -15.49 -12.47
C PHE A 209 9.20 -15.52 -11.34
N ARG A 210 9.68 -16.72 -10.99
CA ARG A 210 10.74 -16.85 -9.99
C ARG A 210 12.03 -16.17 -10.44
N PHE A 211 12.49 -16.46 -11.66
CA PHE A 211 13.73 -15.90 -12.19
C PHE A 211 13.65 -14.38 -12.41
N VAL A 212 12.54 -13.87 -12.96
CA VAL A 212 12.37 -12.41 -13.09
C VAL A 212 12.28 -11.71 -11.73
N GLY A 213 11.70 -12.37 -10.71
CA GLY A 213 11.71 -11.87 -9.33
C GLY A 213 13.12 -11.75 -8.75
N GLU A 214 13.99 -12.73 -8.99
CA GLU A 214 15.41 -12.69 -8.59
C GLU A 214 16.19 -11.60 -9.33
N TRP A 215 15.95 -11.44 -10.64
CA TRP A 215 16.52 -10.34 -11.41
C TRP A 215 16.06 -8.97 -10.90
N MET A 216 14.77 -8.80 -10.58
CA MET A 216 14.25 -7.55 -10.03
C MET A 216 14.86 -7.22 -8.65
N LYS A 217 15.17 -8.24 -7.84
CA LYS A 217 15.87 -8.04 -6.56
C LYS A 217 17.28 -7.52 -6.76
N TRP A 218 18.00 -8.06 -7.76
CA TRP A 218 19.29 -7.51 -8.18
C TRP A 218 19.14 -6.07 -8.66
N LEU A 219 18.16 -5.79 -9.55
CA LEU A 219 17.91 -4.45 -10.08
C LEU A 219 17.65 -3.42 -8.98
N TYR A 220 16.82 -3.76 -8.00
CA TYR A 220 16.58 -2.89 -6.85
C TYR A 220 17.87 -2.55 -6.09
N THR A 221 18.73 -3.55 -5.88
CA THR A 221 20.01 -3.37 -5.18
C THR A 221 20.95 -2.47 -5.99
N ASP A 222 21.03 -2.67 -7.30
CA ASP A 222 21.85 -1.86 -8.21
C ASP A 222 21.37 -0.40 -8.26
N VAL A 223 20.07 -0.18 -8.47
CA VAL A 223 19.46 1.17 -8.48
C VAL A 223 19.66 1.88 -7.14
N SER A 224 19.48 1.17 -6.02
CA SER A 224 19.66 1.76 -4.69
C SER A 224 21.10 2.21 -4.44
N LYS A 225 22.09 1.40 -4.85
CA LYS A 225 23.51 1.77 -4.75
C LYS A 225 23.83 3.01 -5.57
N ARG A 226 23.33 3.10 -6.80
CA ARG A 226 23.56 4.26 -7.68
C ARG A 226 22.91 5.54 -7.15
N LEU A 227 21.69 5.45 -6.60
CA LEU A 227 21.02 6.59 -5.96
C LEU A 227 21.76 7.09 -4.71
N GLN A 228 22.41 6.20 -3.96
CA GLN A 228 23.27 6.58 -2.82
C GLN A 228 24.60 7.21 -3.26
N ALA A 229 25.12 6.81 -4.42
CA ALA A 229 26.36 7.34 -4.99
C ALA A 229 26.19 8.73 -5.65
N ASN A 230 24.98 9.32 -5.66
CA ASN A 230 24.65 10.58 -6.36
C ASN A 230 24.89 10.54 -7.89
N ASP A 231 24.97 9.36 -8.50
CA ASP A 231 25.03 9.22 -9.96
C ASP A 231 23.64 9.52 -10.54
N SER A 232 23.42 10.77 -10.93
CA SER A 232 22.16 11.23 -11.51
C SER A 232 21.88 10.55 -12.85
N TYR A 233 20.78 9.78 -12.93
CA TYR A 233 20.18 9.41 -14.22
C TYR A 233 19.50 10.65 -14.83
N LYS A 234 19.87 10.98 -16.07
CA LYS A 234 18.98 11.63 -17.03
C LYS A 234 18.11 10.50 -17.62
N PHE A 235 16.81 10.54 -17.33
CA PHE A 235 15.83 9.74 -18.08
C PHE A 235 15.65 10.35 -19.47
#